data_AF-A0A2G3PII1-F1
#
_entry.id   AF-A0A2G3PII1-F1
#
_cell.length_a   1.000
_cell.length_b   1.000
_cell.length_c   1.000
_cell.angle_alpha   90.00
_cell.angle_beta   90.00
_cell.angle_gamma   90.00
#
_symmetry.space_group_name_H-M   'P 1'
#
loop_
_entity.id
_entity.type
_entity.pdbx_description
1 polymer ?
#
loop_
_entity_poly.entity_id
_entity_poly.type
_entity_poly.pdbx_seq_one_letter_code
_entity_poly.pdbx_strand_id
1 'polypeptide(L)'
;MVVTCPTGLGLHSLPELVVYGLDARTSGSVLNELGNLLHRYEWTDIVNESVDVPLQSIDVPVRLIELLDMDDLIITNELFPDSPALQAVWPDEYGQHPWEEGYALRPEHQLLKGVLPSDDNRPRGPRVITPHTGPNRAQRRHTQRRKNRP
;
A
#
# COMPACT_ATOMS: atom_id res chain seq x y z
N MET A 1 -15.69 8.51 4.43
CA MET A 1 -14.75 9.60 4.79
C MET A 1 -13.52 9.47 3.92
N VAL A 2 -12.96 10.57 3.44
CA VAL A 2 -11.72 10.61 2.63
C VAL A 2 -10.63 11.23 3.48
N VAL A 3 -9.46 10.59 3.52
CA VAL A 3 -8.29 11.14 4.21
C VAL A 3 -7.11 11.13 3.25
N THR A 4 -6.49 12.29 3.10
CA THR A 4 -5.36 12.53 2.20
C THR A 4 -4.15 12.97 3.02
N CYS A 5 -2.92 12.68 2.58
CA CYS A 5 -1.70 13.15 3.23
C CYS A 5 -0.83 14.00 2.28
N PRO A 6 -1.22 15.27 2.04
CA PRO A 6 -0.67 16.09 0.94
C PRO A 6 0.72 16.72 1.21
N THR A 7 1.14 16.84 2.47
CA THR A 7 2.21 17.81 2.81
C THR A 7 3.57 17.20 3.13
N GLY A 8 3.70 15.87 3.18
CA GLY A 8 4.98 15.20 3.48
C GLY A 8 5.72 14.65 2.26
N LEU A 9 5.00 14.39 1.16
CA LEU A 9 5.49 13.55 0.05
C LEU A 9 5.98 14.38 -1.15
N GLY A 10 5.31 15.50 -1.47
CA GLY A 10 5.72 16.40 -2.56
C GLY A 10 7.10 17.04 -2.35
N LEU A 11 7.53 17.27 -1.10
CA LEU A 11 8.87 17.79 -0.77
C LEU A 11 10.00 16.75 -0.99
N HIS A 12 9.64 15.47 -1.12
CA HIS A 12 10.57 14.35 -1.27
C HIS A 12 10.40 13.59 -2.61
N SER A 13 9.70 14.18 -3.59
CA SER A 13 9.40 13.55 -4.89
C SER A 13 8.62 12.24 -4.78
N LEU A 14 7.79 12.10 -3.75
CA LEU A 14 6.97 10.92 -3.51
C LEU A 14 5.54 11.15 -3.98
N PRO A 15 4.85 10.08 -4.40
CA PRO A 15 3.48 10.19 -4.85
C PRO A 15 2.56 10.53 -3.68
N GLU A 16 1.46 11.16 -4.02
CA GLU A 16 0.41 11.55 -3.10
C GLU A 16 -0.43 10.35 -2.68
N LEU A 17 -0.86 10.29 -1.42
CA LEU A 17 -1.55 9.12 -0.87
C LEU A 17 -2.95 9.45 -0.40
N VAL A 18 -3.90 8.63 -0.85
CA VAL A 18 -5.31 8.70 -0.46
C VAL A 18 -5.81 7.35 0.04
N VAL A 19 -6.64 7.39 1.08
CA VAL A 19 -7.38 6.22 1.56
C VAL A 19 -8.85 6.57 1.75
N TYR A 20 -9.72 5.66 1.31
CA TYR A 20 -11.17 5.77 1.43
C TYR A 20 -11.72 4.70 2.36
N GLY A 21 -12.82 5.02 3.05
CA GLY A 21 -13.58 4.03 3.80
C GLY A 21 -13.16 3.78 5.24
N LEU A 22 -12.01 4.34 5.66
CA LEU A 22 -11.51 4.23 7.02
C LEU A 22 -11.80 5.49 7.83
N ASP A 23 -11.79 5.38 9.15
CA ASP A 23 -11.87 6.53 10.05
C ASP A 23 -10.55 7.31 10.07
N ALA A 24 -10.60 8.58 10.46
CA ALA A 24 -9.46 9.50 10.45
C ALA A 24 -8.20 8.95 11.14
N ARG A 25 -8.36 8.24 12.27
CA ARG A 25 -7.24 7.75 13.06
C ARG A 25 -6.57 6.59 12.35
N THR A 26 -7.36 5.62 11.90
CA THR A 26 -6.87 4.46 11.17
C THR A 26 -6.25 4.87 9.83
N SER A 27 -6.90 5.77 9.09
CA SER A 27 -6.37 6.36 7.87
C SER A 27 -5.00 7.00 8.09
N GLY A 28 -4.84 7.80 9.16
CA GLY A 28 -3.56 8.43 9.47
C GLY A 28 -2.44 7.41 9.71
N SER A 29 -2.73 6.32 10.42
CA SER A 29 -1.76 5.24 10.63
C SER A 29 -1.39 4.52 9.33
N VAL A 30 -2.38 4.19 8.49
CA VAL A 30 -2.17 3.58 7.17
C VAL A 30 -1.29 4.45 6.29
N LEU A 31 -1.61 5.75 6.19
CA LEU A 31 -0.87 6.71 5.36
C LEU A 31 0.57 6.88 5.84
N ASN A 32 0.80 6.88 7.15
CA ASN A 32 2.16 6.95 7.71
C ASN A 32 2.98 5.69 7.43
N GLU A 33 2.39 4.49 7.54
CA GLU A 33 3.08 3.24 7.21
C GLU A 33 3.42 3.16 5.72
N LEU A 34 2.47 3.51 4.86
CA LEU A 34 2.67 3.55 3.41
C LEU A 34 3.72 4.59 3.03
N GLY A 35 3.67 5.80 3.59
CA GLY A 35 4.70 6.82 3.38
C GLY A 35 6.09 6.30 3.73
N ASN A 36 6.26 5.67 4.89
CA ASN A 36 7.53 5.05 5.30
C ASN A 36 7.98 3.89 4.38
N LEU A 37 7.05 3.21 3.71
CA LEU A 37 7.36 2.17 2.74
C LEU A 37 7.84 2.78 1.42
N LEU A 38 7.15 3.81 0.90
CA LEU A 38 7.52 4.48 -0.34
C LEU A 38 8.84 5.26 -0.23
N HIS A 39 9.28 5.59 0.99
CA HIS A 39 10.65 6.09 1.23
C HIS A 39 11.74 5.02 0.98
N ARG A 40 11.39 3.73 1.00
CA ARG A 40 12.33 2.60 0.92
C ARG A 40 12.25 1.82 -0.39
N TYR A 41 11.13 1.92 -1.09
CA TYR A 41 10.81 1.17 -2.31
C TYR A 41 10.23 2.10 -3.35
N GLU A 42 10.55 1.84 -4.61
CA GLU A 42 9.97 2.56 -5.74
C GLU A 42 8.48 2.22 -5.86
N TRP A 43 7.64 3.24 -5.83
CA TRP A 43 6.18 3.08 -5.85
C TRP A 43 5.68 2.47 -7.16
N THR A 44 6.34 2.79 -8.28
CA THR A 44 6.01 2.29 -9.62
C THR A 44 6.11 0.78 -9.68
N ASP A 45 7.11 0.18 -9.02
CA ASP A 45 7.29 -1.27 -8.98
C ASP A 45 6.16 -1.93 -8.16
N ILE A 46 5.76 -1.31 -7.05
CA ILE A 46 4.69 -1.83 -6.17
C ILE A 46 3.35 -1.88 -6.92
N VAL A 47 3.02 -0.81 -7.64
CA VAL A 47 1.78 -0.72 -8.43
C VAL A 47 1.82 -1.66 -9.62
N ASN A 48 2.91 -1.65 -10.42
CA ASN A 48 3.04 -2.48 -11.61
C ASN A 48 3.03 -3.99 -11.30
N GLU A 49 3.65 -4.39 -10.19
CA GLU A 49 3.66 -5.79 -9.75
C GLU A 49 2.40 -6.19 -8.96
N SER A 50 1.46 -5.26 -8.73
CA SER A 50 0.23 -5.49 -7.94
C SER A 50 0.54 -6.12 -6.58
N VAL A 51 1.54 -5.58 -5.89
CA VAL A 51 2.05 -6.12 -4.63
C VAL A 51 1.06 -5.91 -3.49
N ASP A 52 0.79 -6.97 -2.75
CA ASP A 52 0.06 -6.91 -1.49
C ASP A 52 0.99 -6.42 -0.38
N VAL A 53 0.68 -5.25 0.16
CA VAL A 53 1.44 -4.58 1.22
C VAL A 53 0.77 -4.85 2.58
N PRO A 54 1.33 -5.73 3.43
CA PRO A 54 0.81 -5.96 4.77
C PRO A 54 1.03 -4.73 5.65
N LEU A 55 -0.06 -4.16 6.17
CA LEU A 55 -0.03 -3.02 7.09
C LEU A 55 -0.40 -3.46 8.51
N GLN A 56 0.33 -2.97 9.50
CA GLN A 56 0.09 -3.31 10.91
C GLN A 56 -1.14 -2.58 11.47
N SER A 57 -1.46 -1.42 10.93
CA SER A 57 -2.59 -0.58 11.37
C SER A 57 -3.96 -1.20 11.17
N ILE A 58 -4.13 -2.05 10.16
CA ILE A 58 -5.43 -2.65 9.81
C ILE A 58 -5.40 -4.18 9.73
N ASP A 59 -4.24 -4.80 9.96
CA ASP A 59 -4.03 -6.27 9.94
C ASP A 59 -4.52 -6.97 8.66
N VAL A 60 -4.61 -6.20 7.56
CA VAL A 60 -4.96 -6.69 6.23
C VAL A 60 -3.97 -6.17 5.20
N PRO A 61 -3.67 -6.93 4.14
CA PRO A 61 -2.85 -6.44 3.04
C PRO A 61 -3.58 -5.34 2.27
N VAL A 62 -2.85 -4.31 1.86
CA VAL A 62 -3.36 -3.21 1.03
C VAL A 62 -2.68 -3.28 -0.34
N ARG A 63 -3.46 -3.05 -1.39
CA ARG A 63 -2.96 -2.81 -2.75
C ARG A 63 -2.93 -1.32 -3.03
N LEU A 64 -1.85 -0.86 -3.67
CA LEU A 64 -1.74 0.50 -4.18
C LEU A 64 -2.13 0.52 -5.65
N ILE A 65 -3.00 1.45 -6.02
CA ILE A 65 -3.37 1.72 -7.40
C ILE A 65 -3.09 3.17 -7.75
N GLU A 66 -2.83 3.46 -9.02
CA GLU A 66 -2.68 4.83 -9.50
C GLU A 66 -4.03 5.55 -9.51
N LEU A 67 -4.08 6.74 -8.91
CA LEU A 67 -5.29 7.56 -8.81
C LEU A 67 -5.41 8.43 -10.07
N LEU A 68 -6.55 8.31 -10.79
CA LEU A 68 -6.82 9.12 -11.99
C LEU A 68 -7.64 10.37 -11.66
N ASP A 69 -8.62 10.22 -10.77
CA ASP A 69 -9.47 11.31 -10.32
C ASP A 69 -8.89 11.92 -9.03
N MET A 70 -8.21 13.05 -9.20
CA MET A 70 -7.60 13.84 -8.13
C MET A 70 -8.52 14.98 -7.62
N ASP A 71 -9.81 14.99 -7.95
CA ASP A 71 -10.72 16.08 -7.55
C ASP A 71 -10.82 16.23 -6.02
N ASP A 72 -10.63 15.13 -5.28
CA ASP A 72 -10.61 15.13 -3.82
C ASP A 72 -9.27 15.63 -3.23
N LEU A 73 -8.24 15.76 -4.05
CA LEU A 73 -6.89 16.24 -3.71
C LEU A 73 -6.72 17.73 -4.05
N ILE A 74 -7.69 18.57 -3.67
CA ILE A 74 -7.76 20.00 -4.05
C ILE A 74 -6.44 20.75 -3.78
N ILE A 75 -5.81 20.54 -2.62
CA ILE A 75 -4.57 21.24 -2.25
C ILE A 75 -3.38 20.78 -3.07
N THR A 76 -3.27 19.46 -3.29
CA THR A 76 -2.21 18.86 -4.10
C THR A 76 -2.36 19.24 -5.57
N ASN A 77 -3.56 19.18 -6.13
CA ASN A 77 -3.82 19.51 -7.53
C ASN A 77 -3.47 20.98 -7.83
N GLU A 78 -3.69 21.88 -6.87
CA GLU A 78 -3.32 23.30 -7.01
C GLU A 78 -1.81 23.56 -6.85
N LEU A 79 -1.12 22.84 -5.96
CA LEU A 79 0.30 23.07 -5.67
C LEU A 79 1.26 22.24 -6.53
N PHE A 80 0.83 21.04 -6.92
CA PHE A 80 1.60 20.03 -7.64
C PHE A 80 0.68 19.23 -8.60
N PRO A 81 0.16 19.86 -9.67
CA PRO A 81 -0.77 19.21 -10.59
C PRO A 81 -0.19 17.99 -11.31
N ASP A 82 1.14 17.94 -11.48
CA ASP A 82 1.83 16.83 -12.14
C ASP A 82 2.34 15.75 -11.16
N SER A 83 2.03 15.87 -9.87
CA SER A 83 2.48 14.87 -8.89
C SER A 83 1.66 13.58 -9.02
N PRO A 84 2.32 12.42 -9.15
CA PRO A 84 1.61 11.14 -9.19
C PRO A 84 0.85 10.93 -7.88
N ALA A 85 -0.35 10.38 -7.94
CA ALA A 85 -1.17 10.06 -6.79
C ALA A 85 -1.54 8.58 -6.78
N LEU A 86 -1.55 7.99 -5.58
CA LEU A 86 -1.87 6.60 -5.35
C LEU A 86 -3.02 6.49 -4.34
N GLN A 87 -3.88 5.52 -4.60
CA GLN A 87 -4.95 5.13 -3.71
C GLN A 87 -4.59 3.80 -3.02
N ALA A 88 -4.74 3.78 -1.70
CA ALA A 88 -4.69 2.58 -0.89
C ALA A 88 -6.05 1.85 -0.91
N VAL A 89 -6.04 0.59 -1.36
CA VAL A 89 -7.20 -0.28 -1.46
C VAL A 89 -7.02 -1.51 -0.57
N TRP A 90 -7.92 -1.67 0.39
CA TRP A 90 -7.97 -2.80 1.32
C TRP A 90 -9.07 -3.81 0.91
N PRO A 91 -8.88 -5.12 1.15
CA PRO A 91 -9.82 -6.17 0.81
C PRO A 91 -10.98 -6.26 1.82
N ASP A 92 -12.05 -6.95 1.45
CA ASP A 92 -13.15 -7.27 2.36
C ASP A 92 -12.80 -8.34 3.41
N GLU A 93 -13.79 -8.73 4.21
CA GLU A 93 -13.65 -9.77 5.24
C GLU A 93 -13.26 -11.16 4.67
N TYR A 94 -13.45 -11.38 3.37
CA TYR A 94 -13.08 -12.61 2.67
C TYR A 94 -11.71 -12.49 1.99
N GLY A 95 -11.02 -11.36 2.15
CA GLY A 95 -9.73 -11.10 1.50
C GLY A 95 -9.87 -10.72 0.02
N GLN A 96 -11.08 -10.37 -0.43
CA GLN A 96 -11.33 -10.02 -1.82
C GLN A 96 -11.21 -8.52 -2.04
N HIS A 97 -10.61 -8.11 -3.14
CA HIS A 97 -10.54 -6.70 -3.53
C HIS A 97 -11.76 -6.29 -4.35
N PRO A 98 -12.05 -4.98 -4.50
CA PRO A 98 -13.28 -4.53 -5.15
C PRO A 98 -13.44 -4.93 -6.63
N TRP A 99 -12.34 -5.25 -7.30
CA TRP A 99 -12.32 -5.74 -8.69
C TRP A 99 -12.42 -7.27 -8.78
N GLU A 100 -12.43 -7.99 -7.66
CA GLU A 100 -12.53 -9.45 -7.62
C GLU A 100 -13.99 -9.89 -7.51
N GLU A 101 -14.32 -11.00 -8.16
CA GLU A 101 -15.68 -11.55 -8.13
C GLU A 101 -16.02 -12.06 -6.72
N GLY A 102 -17.14 -11.59 -6.18
CA GLY A 102 -17.63 -11.96 -4.84
C GLY A 102 -17.44 -10.89 -3.77
N TYR A 103 -16.77 -9.77 -4.09
CA TYR A 103 -16.52 -8.68 -3.14
C TYR A 103 -17.79 -8.26 -2.40
N ALA A 104 -17.75 -8.35 -1.07
CA ALA A 104 -18.91 -8.23 -0.21
C ALA A 104 -19.25 -6.78 0.18
N LEU A 105 -18.28 -5.87 0.08
CA LEU A 105 -18.48 -4.48 0.48
C LEU A 105 -19.10 -3.66 -0.65
N ARG A 106 -19.91 -2.68 -0.25
CA ARG A 106 -20.55 -1.76 -1.18
C ARG A 106 -19.59 -0.64 -1.58
N PRO A 107 -19.80 0.02 -2.74
CA PRO A 107 -19.00 1.17 -3.15
C PRO A 107 -18.96 2.32 -2.13
N GLU A 108 -20.01 2.46 -1.31
CA GLU A 108 -20.07 3.45 -0.22
C GLU A 108 -19.06 3.19 0.91
N HIS A 109 -18.58 1.95 1.05
CA HIS A 109 -17.55 1.59 2.02
C HIS A 109 -16.14 1.87 1.52
N GLN A 110 -15.90 1.83 0.20
CA GLN A 110 -14.61 2.14 -0.38
C GLN A 110 -14.80 2.62 -1.82
N LEU A 111 -14.70 3.94 -2.02
CA LEU A 111 -14.79 4.53 -3.34
C LEU A 111 -13.49 4.26 -4.10
N LEU A 112 -13.58 3.79 -5.34
CA LEU A 112 -12.42 3.60 -6.22
C LEU A 112 -12.36 4.71 -7.26
N LYS A 113 -11.22 5.39 -7.33
CA LYS A 113 -10.96 6.53 -8.23
C LYS A 113 -9.71 6.34 -9.10
N GLY A 114 -9.13 5.13 -9.07
CA GLY A 114 -7.88 4.80 -9.75
C GLY A 114 -8.00 3.78 -10.87
N VAL A 115 -6.87 3.51 -11.54
CA VAL A 115 -6.72 2.43 -12.53
C VAL A 115 -6.77 1.08 -11.81
N LEU A 116 -7.72 0.23 -12.21
CA LEU A 116 -7.80 -1.12 -11.69
C LEU A 116 -6.70 -1.98 -12.31
N PRO A 117 -6.06 -2.89 -11.56
CA PRO A 117 -5.17 -3.87 -12.15
C PRO A 117 -5.95 -4.75 -13.12
N SER A 118 -5.63 -4.66 -14.42
CA SER A 118 -6.22 -5.53 -15.44
C SER A 118 -5.84 -7.00 -15.19
N ASP A 119 -6.78 -7.92 -15.41
CA ASP A 119 -6.61 -9.37 -15.21
C ASP A 119 -5.39 -9.97 -15.96
N ASP A 120 -4.97 -9.34 -17.06
CA ASP A 120 -3.76 -9.72 -17.82
C ASP A 120 -2.46 -9.57 -17.01
N ASN A 121 -2.48 -8.78 -15.93
CA ASN A 121 -1.31 -8.51 -15.10
C ASN A 121 -1.29 -9.34 -13.80
N ARG A 122 -2.03 -10.46 -13.74
CA ARG A 122 -1.93 -11.44 -12.64
C ARG A 122 -0.46 -11.81 -12.41
N PRO A 123 0.16 -11.43 -11.28
CA PRO A 123 1.53 -11.83 -11.02
C PRO A 123 1.60 -13.36 -10.90
N ARG A 124 2.70 -13.93 -11.40
CA ARG A 124 3.09 -15.32 -11.12
C ARG A 124 3.42 -15.44 -9.63
N GLY A 125 2.40 -15.57 -8.78
CA GLY A 125 2.49 -15.81 -7.34
C GLY A 125 2.62 -14.54 -6.48
N PRO A 126 2.19 -14.60 -5.20
CA PRO A 126 2.16 -13.46 -4.30
C PRO A 126 3.58 -13.04 -3.90
N ARG A 127 4.02 -11.86 -4.36
CA ARG A 127 5.20 -11.19 -3.84
C ARG A 127 4.77 -10.29 -2.69
N VAL A 128 4.85 -10.80 -1.48
CA VAL A 128 4.53 -10.04 -0.26
C VAL A 128 5.75 -9.21 0.14
N ILE A 129 5.62 -7.88 0.18
CA ILE A 129 6.64 -7.03 0.82
C ILE A 129 6.39 -7.09 2.32
N THR A 130 7.07 -8.00 3.01
CA THR A 130 7.07 -7.98 4.48
C THR A 130 7.85 -6.76 4.99
N PRO A 131 7.27 -5.85 5.79
CA PRO A 131 7.97 -4.69 6.35
C PRO A 131 8.99 -5.07 7.43
N HIS A 132 9.20 -6.37 7.66
CA HIS A 132 10.16 -6.86 8.62
C HIS A 132 11.57 -6.65 8.10
N THR A 133 12.34 -5.87 8.86
CA THR A 133 13.79 -5.84 8.91
C THR A 133 14.39 -7.16 8.42
N GLY A 134 15.25 -7.08 7.40
CA GLY A 134 15.80 -8.23 6.70
C GLY A 134 16.38 -9.32 7.63
N PRO A 135 16.56 -10.55 7.11
CA PRO A 135 16.98 -11.69 7.91
C PRO A 135 18.25 -11.36 8.67
N ASN A 136 18.12 -11.39 9.99
CA ASN A 136 19.13 -11.08 10.98
C ASN A 136 20.42 -11.88 10.68
N ARG A 137 21.37 -11.25 9.97
CA ARG A 137 22.65 -11.85 9.52
C ARG A 137 23.48 -12.39 10.70
N ALA A 138 23.14 -11.99 11.93
CA ALA A 138 23.76 -12.43 13.16
C ALA A 138 23.32 -13.83 13.67
N GLN A 139 22.15 -14.36 13.25
CA GLN A 139 21.67 -15.65 13.77
C GLN A 139 22.28 -16.88 13.08
N ARG A 140 22.84 -16.74 11.87
CA ARG A 140 23.45 -17.87 11.14
C ARG A 140 24.76 -18.38 11.74
N ARG A 141 25.44 -17.63 12.63
CA ARG A 141 26.72 -18.08 13.22
C ARG A 141 26.59 -18.83 14.55
N HIS A 142 25.44 -18.79 15.22
CA HIS A 142 25.31 -19.39 16.56
C HIS A 142 24.78 -20.83 16.56
N THR A 143 24.08 -21.25 15.51
CA THR A 143 23.53 -22.62 15.39
C THR A 143 24.51 -23.64 14.84
N GLN A 144 25.61 -23.22 14.20
CA GLN A 144 26.60 -24.15 13.62
C GLN A 144 27.68 -24.61 14.62
N ARG A 145 27.83 -23.93 15.78
CA ARG A 145 28.84 -24.29 16.80
C ARG A 145 28.39 -25.31 17.84
N ARG A 146 27.11 -25.70 17.87
CA ARG A 146 26.60 -26.74 18.78
C ARG A 146 26.55 -28.15 18.20
N LYS A 147 26.87 -28.32 16.91
CA LYS A 147 26.82 -29.63 16.25
C LYS A 147 28.17 -30.37 16.13
N ASN A 148 29.27 -29.73 16.55
CA ASN A 148 30.60 -30.35 16.59
C ASN A 148 31.16 -30.30 18.03
N ARG A 149 30.69 -31.19 18.88
CA ARG A 149 31.51 -31.73 19.97
C ARG A 149 31.27 -33.25 19.98
N PRO A 150 32.30 -34.06 19.69
CA PRO A 150 32.25 -35.50 19.98
C PRO A 150 32.21 -35.73 21.50
#